data_AF-A0AAP0RHI7-F1
#
_entry.id   AF-A0AAP0RHI7-F1
#
_cell.length_a   1.000
_cell.length_b   1.000
_cell.length_c   1.000
_cell.angle_alpha   90.00
_cell.angle_beta   90.00
_cell.angle_gamma   90.00
#
_symmetry.space_group_name_H-M   'P 1'
#
loop_
_entity.id
_entity.type
_entity.pdbx_description
1 polymer ?
#
loop_
_entity_poly.entity_id
_entity_poly.type
_entity_poly.pdbx_seq_one_letter_code
_entity_poly.pdbx_strand_id
1 'polypeptide(L)'
;MRDFAALRSEVENMKDEAAAALGQLQGAESEVKALRSMTQRMILNQTEMEEVVIKRCWLARYWGLAARHGICADIAVSKHEHWSSLAPLPFEIVLSAGQKAKEECWKKGDDNPERRSTLVPDLSDLTGEGNIESMLSVEMGLKELASLKVEDAIALALAQQRRPNSARLSISDVKSVSDPKFMEAFELSPEESEDVLFKEAWLTYFWRRAKAHGIEEDIAKERLKFWISRSGQSPTSHDAVDVEQGLMELRKLGIEHRLWEASRKEIDLDSSGSIAQKSAA
;
A
#
# COMPACT_ATOMS: atom_id res chain seq x y z
N MET A 1 -44.22 15.69 -62.85
CA MET A 1 -43.32 16.76 -62.32
C MET A 1 -43.51 17.00 -60.82
N ARG A 2 -44.72 16.96 -60.26
CA ARG A 2 -44.93 17.11 -58.79
C ARG A 2 -44.29 15.99 -57.96
N ASP A 3 -44.32 14.76 -58.47
CA ASP A 3 -43.83 13.60 -57.70
C ASP A 3 -42.29 13.56 -57.56
N PHE A 4 -41.55 14.14 -58.52
CA PHE A 4 -40.09 14.19 -58.47
C PHE A 4 -39.57 15.23 -57.46
N ALA A 5 -40.31 16.33 -57.28
CA ALA A 5 -39.99 17.35 -56.28
C ALA A 5 -40.29 16.85 -54.85
N ALA A 6 -41.40 16.12 -54.67
CA ALA A 6 -41.74 15.46 -53.41
C ALA A 6 -40.67 14.43 -53.02
N LEU A 7 -40.26 13.55 -53.94
CA LEU A 7 -39.18 12.57 -53.70
C LEU A 7 -37.86 13.23 -53.29
N ARG A 8 -37.49 14.35 -53.93
CA ARG A 8 -36.26 15.08 -53.57
C ARG A 8 -36.33 15.64 -52.14
N SER A 9 -37.47 16.23 -51.76
CA SER A 9 -37.67 16.75 -50.41
C SER A 9 -37.58 15.64 -49.36
N GLU A 10 -38.14 14.47 -49.67
CA GLU A 10 -38.13 13.31 -48.78
C GLU A 10 -36.73 12.70 -48.64
N VAL A 11 -35.94 12.66 -49.72
CA VAL A 11 -34.53 12.25 -49.68
C VAL A 11 -33.67 13.19 -48.84
N GLU A 12 -33.86 14.51 -48.95
CA GLU A 12 -33.11 15.47 -48.12
C GLU A 12 -33.52 15.37 -46.65
N ASN A 13 -34.81 15.22 -46.34
CA ASN A 13 -35.26 15.00 -44.96
C ASN A 13 -34.68 13.71 -44.37
N MET A 14 -34.66 12.61 -45.14
CA MET A 14 -34.03 11.37 -44.70
C MET A 14 -32.51 11.49 -44.49
N LYS A 15 -31.81 12.35 -45.24
CA LYS A 15 -30.38 12.62 -45.00
C LYS A 15 -30.16 13.41 -43.72
N ASP A 16 -30.98 14.42 -43.46
CA ASP A 16 -30.90 15.23 -42.24
C ASP A 16 -31.22 14.37 -41.01
N GLU A 17 -32.23 13.51 -41.09
CA GLU A 17 -32.55 12.52 -40.06
C GLU A 17 -31.42 11.51 -39.86
N ALA A 18 -30.80 11.02 -40.95
CA ALA A 18 -29.64 10.12 -40.86
C ALA A 18 -28.42 10.80 -40.24
N ALA A 19 -28.16 12.07 -40.56
CA ALA A 19 -27.09 12.85 -39.97
C ALA A 19 -27.33 13.11 -38.47
N ALA A 20 -28.57 13.42 -38.08
CA ALA A 20 -28.96 13.58 -36.69
C ALA A 20 -28.81 12.25 -35.92
N ALA A 21 -29.24 11.13 -36.51
CA ALA A 21 -29.08 9.80 -35.93
C ALA A 21 -27.60 9.40 -35.76
N LEU A 22 -26.74 9.71 -36.73
CA LEU A 22 -25.29 9.51 -36.62
C LEU A 22 -24.68 10.35 -35.49
N GLY A 23 -25.09 11.61 -35.35
CA GLY A 23 -24.65 12.47 -34.25
C GLY A 23 -25.06 11.94 -32.88
N GLN A 24 -26.31 11.44 -32.75
CA GLN A 24 -26.78 10.80 -31.52
C GLN A 24 -26.02 9.52 -31.20
N LEU A 25 -25.74 8.69 -32.21
CA LEU A 25 -24.99 7.45 -32.04
C LEU A 25 -23.56 7.73 -31.58
N GLN A 26 -22.87 8.70 -32.19
CA GLN A 26 -21.54 9.10 -31.77
C GLN A 26 -21.53 9.69 -30.35
N GLY A 27 -22.55 10.48 -29.99
CA GLY A 27 -22.76 10.97 -28.64
C GLY A 27 -22.93 9.82 -27.64
N ALA A 28 -23.84 8.88 -27.91
CA ALA A 28 -24.09 7.73 -27.07
C ALA A 28 -22.85 6.81 -26.94
N GLU A 29 -22.09 6.59 -28.02
CA GLU A 29 -20.84 5.85 -27.98
C GLU A 29 -19.80 6.52 -27.07
N SER A 30 -19.71 7.85 -27.11
CA SER A 30 -18.81 8.61 -26.23
C SER A 30 -19.20 8.49 -24.75
N GLU A 31 -20.50 8.50 -24.45
CA GLU A 31 -21.03 8.30 -23.10
C GLU A 31 -20.81 6.87 -22.59
N VAL A 32 -21.10 5.86 -23.40
CA VAL A 32 -20.83 4.44 -23.07
C VAL A 32 -19.35 4.22 -22.80
N LYS A 33 -18.47 4.87 -23.59
CA LYS A 33 -17.03 4.82 -23.38
C LYS A 33 -16.62 5.48 -22.06
N ALA A 34 -17.15 6.66 -21.75
CA ALA A 34 -16.89 7.35 -20.49
C ALA A 34 -17.35 6.51 -19.28
N LEU A 35 -18.55 5.92 -19.36
CA LEU A 35 -19.08 5.02 -18.33
C LEU A 35 -18.20 3.79 -18.15
N ARG A 36 -17.75 3.16 -19.24
CA ARG A 36 -16.83 2.01 -19.16
C ARG A 36 -15.50 2.37 -18.49
N SER A 37 -14.91 3.51 -18.84
CA SER A 37 -13.70 4.02 -18.18
C SER A 37 -13.94 4.33 -16.69
N MET A 38 -15.13 4.82 -16.32
CA MET A 38 -15.50 5.04 -14.92
C MET A 38 -15.61 3.72 -14.16
N THR A 39 -16.31 2.72 -14.70
CA THR A 39 -16.46 1.40 -14.07
C THR A 39 -15.13 0.68 -13.92
N GLN A 40 -14.25 0.74 -14.93
CA GLN A 40 -12.92 0.13 -14.84
C GLN A 40 -12.08 0.78 -13.75
N ARG A 41 -12.21 2.09 -13.55
CA ARG A 41 -11.58 2.81 -12.44
C ARG A 41 -12.14 2.42 -11.07
N MET A 42 -13.33 1.84 -10.97
CA MET A 42 -13.84 1.38 -9.68
C MET A 42 -13.20 0.06 -9.24
N ILE A 43 -12.56 -0.67 -10.16
CA ILE A 43 -11.92 -1.96 -9.90
C ILE A 43 -10.45 -1.72 -9.59
N LEU A 44 -9.96 -2.34 -8.52
CA LEU A 44 -8.55 -2.29 -8.15
C LEU A 44 -7.77 -3.33 -8.97
N ASN A 45 -6.61 -2.93 -9.48
CA ASN A 45 -5.65 -3.85 -10.07
C ASN A 45 -4.89 -4.62 -8.97
N GLN A 46 -4.09 -5.61 -9.38
CA GLN A 46 -3.37 -6.47 -8.45
C GLN A 46 -2.46 -5.70 -7.48
N THR A 47 -1.77 -4.66 -7.96
CA THR A 47 -0.84 -3.88 -7.12
C THR A 47 -1.57 -2.99 -6.13
N GLU A 48 -2.73 -2.45 -6.52
CA GLU A 48 -3.62 -1.72 -5.62
C GLU A 48 -4.19 -2.68 -4.56
N MET A 49 -4.54 -3.92 -4.93
CA MET A 49 -5.02 -4.93 -4.00
C MET A 49 -3.94 -5.36 -2.98
N GLU A 50 -2.71 -5.57 -3.43
CA GLU A 50 -1.57 -5.83 -2.54
C GLU A 50 -1.40 -4.72 -1.49
N GLU A 51 -1.57 -3.46 -1.90
CA GLU A 51 -1.50 -2.31 -1.01
C GLU A 51 -2.65 -2.28 0.01
N VAL A 52 -3.88 -2.57 -0.42
CA VAL A 52 -5.03 -2.71 0.49
C VAL A 52 -4.74 -3.75 1.56
N VAL A 53 -4.26 -4.93 1.17
CA VAL A 53 -3.96 -6.03 2.09
C VAL A 53 -2.89 -5.62 3.10
N ILE A 54 -1.80 -5.01 2.65
CA ILE A 54 -0.72 -4.54 3.53
C ILE A 54 -1.23 -3.49 4.51
N LYS A 55 -2.03 -2.52 4.06
CA LYS A 55 -2.65 -1.49 4.94
C LYS A 55 -3.62 -2.09 5.95
N ARG A 56 -4.41 -3.11 5.59
CA ARG A 56 -5.23 -3.87 6.55
C ARG A 56 -4.38 -4.55 7.60
N CYS A 57 -3.24 -5.11 7.22
CA CYS A 57 -2.31 -5.73 8.16
C CYS A 57 -1.76 -4.72 9.17
N TRP A 58 -1.42 -3.51 8.73
CA TRP A 58 -1.04 -2.41 9.63
C TRP A 58 -2.15 -2.11 10.63
N LEU A 59 -3.37 -1.86 10.14
CA LEU A 59 -4.52 -1.57 10.99
C LEU A 59 -4.79 -2.69 12.00
N ALA A 60 -4.81 -3.95 11.56
CA ALA A 60 -5.01 -5.12 12.41
C ALA A 60 -3.95 -5.22 13.52
N ARG A 61 -2.67 -5.06 13.16
CA ARG A 61 -1.55 -5.13 14.12
C ARG A 61 -1.61 -4.00 15.14
N TYR A 62 -1.73 -2.74 14.70
CA TYR A 62 -1.66 -1.59 15.59
C TYR A 62 -2.91 -1.46 16.46
N TRP A 63 -4.11 -1.78 15.98
CA TRP A 63 -5.27 -1.87 16.87
C TRP A 63 -5.16 -3.02 17.87
N GLY A 64 -4.55 -4.15 17.49
CA GLY A 64 -4.27 -5.24 18.42
C GLY A 64 -3.27 -4.85 19.51
N LEU A 65 -2.19 -4.16 19.14
CA LEU A 65 -1.24 -3.56 20.07
C LEU A 65 -1.93 -2.55 20.99
N ALA A 66 -2.76 -1.66 20.44
CA ALA A 66 -3.51 -0.68 21.22
C ALA A 66 -4.38 -1.36 22.29
N ALA A 67 -5.11 -2.42 21.91
CA ALA A 67 -5.93 -3.20 22.83
C ALA A 67 -5.10 -3.85 23.95
N ARG A 68 -3.93 -4.44 23.63
CA ARG A 68 -3.03 -5.04 24.63
C ARG A 68 -2.47 -4.04 25.64
N HIS A 69 -2.18 -2.82 25.19
CA HIS A 69 -1.59 -1.76 26.02
C HIS A 69 -2.63 -0.81 26.62
N GLY A 70 -3.93 -1.06 26.43
CA GLY A 70 -5.01 -0.22 26.96
C GLY A 70 -5.12 1.17 26.32
N ILE A 71 -4.61 1.34 25.10
CA ILE A 71 -4.67 2.58 24.31
C ILE A 71 -6.01 2.60 23.57
N CYS A 72 -6.77 3.69 23.68
CA CYS A 72 -8.11 3.80 23.10
C CYS A 72 -9.01 2.60 23.46
N ALA A 73 -9.02 2.23 24.75
CA ALA A 73 -9.61 0.99 25.26
C ALA A 73 -11.11 0.80 24.94
N ASP A 74 -11.83 1.89 24.69
CA ASP A 74 -13.23 1.91 24.30
C ASP A 74 -13.47 1.38 22.87
N ILE A 75 -12.51 1.55 21.97
CA ILE A 75 -12.65 1.18 20.55
C ILE A 75 -11.65 0.12 20.07
N ALA A 76 -10.48 0.00 20.70
CA ALA A 76 -9.35 -0.77 20.18
C ALA A 76 -9.68 -2.25 19.93
N VAL A 77 -10.44 -2.89 20.84
CA VAL A 77 -10.86 -4.30 20.67
C VAL A 77 -11.74 -4.45 19.44
N SER A 78 -12.79 -3.65 19.31
CA SER A 78 -13.71 -3.72 18.17
C SER A 78 -13.03 -3.43 16.83
N LYS A 79 -12.07 -2.48 16.82
CA LYS A 79 -11.28 -2.15 15.63
C LYS A 79 -10.32 -3.28 15.28
N HIS A 80 -9.65 -3.86 16.27
CA HIS A 80 -8.77 -5.01 16.07
C HIS A 80 -9.55 -6.18 15.48
N GLU A 81 -10.70 -6.55 16.06
CA GLU A 81 -11.56 -7.63 15.55
C GLU A 81 -11.96 -7.40 14.09
N HIS A 82 -12.40 -6.18 13.75
CA HIS A 82 -12.78 -5.82 12.39
C HIS A 82 -11.60 -5.99 11.41
N TRP A 83 -10.45 -5.36 11.68
CA TRP A 83 -9.31 -5.39 10.76
C TRP A 83 -8.64 -6.77 10.70
N SER A 84 -8.59 -7.51 11.81
CA SER A 84 -8.08 -8.88 11.84
C SER A 84 -8.99 -9.86 11.11
N SER A 85 -10.29 -9.61 11.03
CA SER A 85 -11.18 -10.42 10.16
C SER A 85 -10.82 -10.28 8.67
N LEU A 86 -10.24 -9.15 8.28
CA LEU A 86 -9.81 -8.85 6.91
C LEU A 86 -8.33 -9.19 6.64
N ALA A 87 -7.52 -9.27 7.70
CA ALA A 87 -6.09 -9.57 7.66
C ALA A 87 -5.71 -10.45 8.87
N PRO A 88 -5.96 -11.77 8.81
CA PRO A 88 -5.80 -12.67 9.95
C PRO A 88 -4.33 -12.96 10.31
N LEU A 89 -3.40 -12.76 9.37
CA LEU A 89 -1.95 -13.01 9.55
C LEU A 89 -1.14 -11.76 9.21
N PRO A 90 -1.33 -10.64 9.95
CA PRO A 90 -0.80 -9.35 9.54
C PRO A 90 0.73 -9.34 9.51
N PHE A 91 1.37 -10.00 10.46
CA PHE A 91 2.83 -10.03 10.57
C PHE A 91 3.45 -10.81 9.40
N GLU A 92 2.98 -12.03 9.16
CA GLU A 92 3.49 -12.94 8.14
C GLU A 92 3.32 -12.35 6.74
N ILE A 93 2.19 -11.70 6.47
CA ILE A 93 1.90 -11.07 5.17
C ILE A 93 2.88 -9.92 4.91
N VAL A 94 3.06 -9.01 5.87
CA VAL A 94 3.93 -7.84 5.69
C VAL A 94 5.39 -8.26 5.58
N LEU A 95 5.85 -9.21 6.42
CA LEU A 95 7.21 -9.75 6.31
C LEU A 95 7.44 -10.44 4.96
N SER A 96 6.47 -11.22 4.49
CA SER A 96 6.54 -11.88 3.18
C SER A 96 6.60 -10.87 2.03
N ALA A 97 5.82 -9.78 2.12
CA ALA A 97 5.85 -8.69 1.15
C ALA A 97 7.22 -7.97 1.13
N GLY A 98 7.80 -7.69 2.30
CA GLY A 98 9.15 -7.12 2.42
C GLY A 98 10.24 -8.06 1.87
N GLN A 99 10.13 -9.35 2.15
CA GLN A 99 11.05 -10.37 1.66
C GLN A 99 10.96 -10.53 0.12
N LYS A 100 9.75 -10.57 -0.44
CA LYS A 100 9.52 -10.55 -1.90
C LYS A 100 10.15 -9.30 -2.52
N ALA A 101 9.95 -8.13 -1.90
CA ALA A 101 10.51 -6.87 -2.38
C ALA A 101 12.04 -6.88 -2.44
N LYS A 102 12.68 -7.54 -1.48
CA LYS A 102 14.12 -7.79 -1.44
C LYS A 102 14.59 -8.73 -2.56
N GLU A 103 13.94 -9.89 -2.70
CA GLU A 103 14.31 -10.89 -3.72
C GLU A 103 14.22 -10.34 -5.15
N GLU A 104 13.19 -9.56 -5.43
CA GLU A 104 13.02 -8.90 -6.73
C GLU A 104 14.10 -7.85 -7.00
N CYS A 105 14.76 -7.30 -5.98
CA CYS A 105 15.89 -6.39 -6.15
C CYS A 105 17.17 -7.12 -6.60
N TRP A 106 17.27 -8.43 -6.34
CA TRP A 106 18.43 -9.26 -6.69
C TRP A 106 18.27 -10.00 -8.02
N LYS A 107 17.02 -10.24 -8.45
CA LYS A 107 16.69 -10.81 -9.77
C LYS A 107 16.91 -9.78 -10.88
N LYS A 108 18.17 -9.44 -11.14
CA LYS A 108 18.58 -8.59 -12.26
C LYS A 108 19.06 -9.50 -13.39
N GLY A 109 18.14 -9.98 -14.25
CA GLY A 109 18.57 -10.77 -15.42
C GLY A 109 17.53 -11.51 -16.26
N ASP A 110 16.26 -11.63 -15.84
CA ASP A 110 15.25 -12.32 -16.65
C ASP A 110 13.97 -11.48 -16.71
N ASP A 111 13.94 -10.58 -17.68
CA ASP A 111 12.86 -9.61 -17.91
C ASP A 111 11.71 -10.30 -18.66
N ASN A 112 11.20 -11.42 -18.12
CA ASN A 112 10.00 -12.07 -18.64
C ASN A 112 8.77 -11.64 -17.82
N PRO A 113 7.85 -10.84 -18.41
CA PRO A 113 6.65 -10.37 -17.72
C PRO A 113 5.69 -11.50 -17.30
N GLU A 114 5.77 -12.70 -17.90
CA GLU A 114 4.87 -13.82 -17.60
C GLU A 114 5.16 -14.52 -16.26
N ARG A 115 6.40 -14.48 -15.74
CA ARG A 115 6.74 -15.11 -14.44
C ARG A 115 6.31 -14.30 -13.22
N ARG A 116 5.86 -13.06 -13.41
CA ARG A 116 5.36 -12.18 -12.35
C ARG A 116 4.05 -12.68 -11.74
N SER A 117 3.33 -13.55 -12.46
CA SER A 117 1.97 -13.99 -12.13
C SER A 117 1.88 -15.40 -11.51
N THR A 118 3.00 -16.15 -11.39
CA THR A 118 2.90 -17.62 -11.23
C THR A 118 3.53 -18.19 -9.95
N LEU A 119 4.05 -17.38 -9.03
CA LEU A 119 4.66 -17.90 -7.81
C LEU A 119 3.94 -17.38 -6.56
N VAL A 120 3.10 -18.27 -6.02
CA VAL A 120 2.33 -18.29 -4.76
C VAL A 120 0.81 -18.04 -4.97
N PRO A 121 -0.07 -18.91 -4.40
CA PRO A 121 -1.52 -18.81 -4.51
C PRO A 121 -2.05 -17.41 -4.26
N ASP A 122 -3.03 -17.06 -5.06
CA ASP A 122 -3.63 -15.76 -5.24
C ASP A 122 -3.85 -15.03 -3.89
N LEU A 123 -2.96 -14.08 -3.57
CA LEU A 123 -3.16 -13.17 -2.43
C LEU A 123 -4.44 -12.34 -2.61
N SER A 124 -5.03 -12.32 -3.81
CA SER A 124 -6.33 -11.70 -4.08
C SER A 124 -7.54 -12.55 -3.67
N ASP A 125 -7.37 -13.86 -3.44
CA ASP A 125 -8.44 -14.78 -3.01
C ASP A 125 -8.70 -14.76 -1.50
N LEU A 126 -7.83 -14.12 -0.72
CA LEU A 126 -8.02 -13.98 0.71
C LEU A 126 -8.55 -12.58 1.03
N THR A 127 -9.88 -12.52 1.08
CA THR A 127 -10.65 -11.54 1.87
C THR A 127 -11.03 -10.23 1.17
N GLY A 128 -11.60 -10.33 -0.04
CA GLY A 128 -12.82 -9.62 -0.43
C GLY A 128 -12.85 -8.09 -0.29
N GLU A 129 -12.54 -7.39 -1.38
CA GLU A 129 -13.46 -6.58 -2.20
C GLU A 129 -12.59 -5.83 -3.22
N GLY A 130 -12.60 -6.30 -4.47
CA GLY A 130 -11.82 -5.80 -5.62
C GLY A 130 -12.11 -4.37 -6.06
N ASN A 131 -12.71 -3.55 -5.19
CA ASN A 131 -13.28 -2.25 -5.51
C ASN A 131 -12.52 -1.11 -4.80
N ILE A 132 -12.74 0.10 -5.27
CA ILE A 132 -12.18 1.31 -4.67
C ILE A 132 -12.65 1.56 -3.23
N GLU A 133 -13.80 1.00 -2.82
CA GLU A 133 -14.34 1.14 -1.46
C GLU A 133 -13.41 0.48 -0.43
N SER A 134 -12.83 -0.67 -0.76
CA SER A 134 -11.78 -1.30 0.06
C SER A 134 -10.60 -0.38 0.30
N MET A 135 -10.10 0.28 -0.75
CA MET A 135 -8.99 1.23 -0.63
C MET A 135 -9.39 2.43 0.23
N LEU A 136 -10.58 3.00 0.01
CA LEU A 136 -11.07 4.13 0.80
C LEU A 136 -11.25 3.76 2.28
N SER A 137 -11.74 2.55 2.57
CA SER A 137 -11.92 2.03 3.92
C SER A 137 -10.58 1.95 4.67
N VAL A 138 -9.55 1.37 4.05
CA VAL A 138 -8.22 1.28 4.69
C VAL A 138 -7.58 2.65 4.86
N GLU A 139 -7.75 3.56 3.89
CA GLU A 139 -7.28 4.94 3.98
C GLU A 139 -7.95 5.71 5.13
N MET A 140 -9.26 5.52 5.30
CA MET A 140 -10.00 6.09 6.43
C MET A 140 -9.53 5.49 7.76
N GLY A 141 -9.33 4.17 7.82
CA GLY A 141 -8.81 3.49 9.00
C GLY A 141 -7.42 4.01 9.41
N LEU A 142 -6.51 4.17 8.44
CA LEU A 142 -5.16 4.71 8.71
C LEU A 142 -5.21 6.17 9.18
N LYS A 143 -6.09 6.99 8.58
CA LYS A 143 -6.30 8.37 9.02
C LYS A 143 -6.85 8.45 10.43
N GLU A 144 -7.79 7.58 10.79
CA GLU A 144 -8.33 7.48 12.16
C GLU A 144 -7.22 7.11 13.15
N LEU A 145 -6.44 6.08 12.82
CA LEU A 145 -5.32 5.59 13.64
C LEU A 145 -4.26 6.69 13.87
N ALA A 146 -3.93 7.45 12.83
CA ALA A 146 -3.02 8.59 12.90
C ALA A 146 -3.64 9.78 13.69
N SER A 147 -4.92 10.08 13.47
CA SER A 147 -5.62 11.17 14.17
C SER A 147 -5.68 10.95 15.69
N LEU A 148 -5.79 9.68 16.10
CA LEU A 148 -5.80 9.27 17.51
C LEU A 148 -4.39 9.06 18.09
N LYS A 149 -3.34 9.20 17.26
CA LYS A 149 -1.93 9.00 17.65
C LYS A 149 -1.67 7.63 18.28
N VAL A 150 -2.34 6.61 17.78
CA VAL A 150 -2.23 5.24 18.30
C VAL A 150 -0.80 4.71 18.14
N GLU A 151 -0.16 4.97 16.99
CA GLU A 151 1.25 4.60 16.73
C GLU A 151 2.20 5.22 17.76
N ASP A 152 2.09 6.54 17.99
CA ASP A 152 2.93 7.27 18.94
C ASP A 152 2.75 6.71 20.37
N ALA A 153 1.51 6.42 20.76
CA ALA A 153 1.19 5.87 22.07
C ALA A 153 1.75 4.44 22.24
N ILE A 154 1.68 3.61 21.19
CA ILE A 154 2.28 2.26 21.19
C ILE A 154 3.79 2.35 21.26
N ALA A 155 4.44 3.21 20.45
CA ALA A 155 5.88 3.40 20.48
C ALA A 155 6.36 3.82 21.89
N LEU A 156 5.61 4.70 22.56
CA LEU A 156 5.88 5.06 23.95
C LEU A 156 5.68 3.89 24.92
N ALA A 157 4.63 3.09 24.76
CA ALA A 157 4.37 1.92 25.60
C ALA A 157 5.46 0.85 25.48
N LEU A 158 5.89 0.54 24.24
CA LEU A 158 6.98 -0.38 23.96
C LEU A 158 8.31 0.13 24.54
N ALA A 159 8.61 1.42 24.38
CA ALA A 159 9.79 2.04 24.96
C ALA A 159 9.77 2.04 26.50
N GLN A 160 8.59 2.17 27.11
CA GLN A 160 8.46 2.11 28.57
C GLN A 160 8.75 0.72 29.13
N GLN A 161 8.41 -0.36 28.40
CA GLN A 161 8.74 -1.73 28.82
C GLN A 161 10.26 -2.01 28.88
N ARG A 162 11.09 -1.23 28.18
CA ARG A 162 12.55 -1.29 28.32
C ARG A 162 13.04 -0.87 29.72
N ARG A 163 12.34 0.06 30.39
CA ARG A 163 12.76 0.63 31.69
C ARG A 163 12.65 -0.31 32.92
N PRO A 164 11.57 -1.09 33.13
CA PRO A 164 11.47 -1.98 34.29
C PRO A 164 12.43 -3.18 34.23
N ASN A 165 12.87 -3.59 33.03
CA ASN A 165 13.87 -4.66 32.88
C ASN A 165 15.28 -4.19 33.31
N SER A 166 15.60 -2.90 33.14
CA SER A 166 16.83 -2.28 33.65
C SER A 166 16.87 -2.21 35.18
N ALA A 167 15.73 -1.88 35.84
CA ALA A 167 15.67 -1.80 37.30
C ALA A 167 15.86 -3.16 38.00
N ARG A 168 15.52 -4.28 37.35
CA ARG A 168 15.73 -5.63 37.92
C ARG A 168 17.19 -6.09 37.87
N LEU A 169 17.96 -5.66 36.87
CA LEU A 169 19.40 -5.94 36.77
C LEU A 169 20.22 -5.14 37.80
N SER A 170 19.69 -4.02 38.28
CA SER A 170 20.39 -3.15 39.26
C SER A 170 20.40 -3.66 40.71
N ILE A 171 19.61 -4.69 41.06
CA ILE A 171 19.48 -5.19 42.45
C ILE A 171 20.38 -6.41 42.73
N SER A 172 20.99 -7.01 41.72
CA SER A 172 21.98 -8.07 41.88
C SER A 172 23.32 -7.66 41.27
N ASP A 173 24.08 -6.87 42.02
CA ASP A 173 25.51 -7.14 42.26
C ASP A 173 26.16 -6.03 43.09
N VAL A 174 26.13 -6.22 44.40
CA VAL A 174 27.10 -5.60 45.30
C VAL A 174 28.45 -6.30 45.04
N LYS A 175 29.31 -5.59 44.29
CA LYS A 175 30.78 -5.76 44.07
C LYS A 175 31.19 -6.20 42.67
N SER A 176 31.38 -5.22 41.78
CA SER A 176 32.69 -5.03 41.15
C SER A 176 32.80 -3.63 40.54
N VAL A 177 34.00 -3.08 40.61
CA VAL A 177 34.39 -1.72 40.22
C VAL A 177 35.18 -1.82 38.92
N SER A 178 34.85 -0.96 37.95
CA SER A 178 35.62 -0.61 36.72
C SER A 178 35.37 -1.44 35.45
N ASP A 179 34.55 -0.91 34.54
CA ASP A 179 34.80 -0.97 33.09
C ASP A 179 34.02 0.14 32.34
N PRO A 180 34.67 1.08 31.63
CA PRO A 180 34.01 2.14 30.87
C PRO A 180 33.55 1.65 29.48
N LYS A 181 32.99 0.43 29.42
CA LYS A 181 32.52 -0.19 28.17
C LYS A 181 31.10 -0.77 28.24
N PHE A 182 30.36 -0.48 29.31
CA PHE A 182 28.91 -0.64 29.33
C PHE A 182 28.26 0.55 28.59
N MET A 183 28.46 0.59 27.26
CA MET A 183 27.46 1.20 26.40
C MET A 183 26.39 0.11 26.25
N GLU A 184 25.52 0.01 27.25
CA GLU A 184 24.43 -0.96 27.33
C GLU A 184 23.57 -0.78 26.07
N ALA A 185 23.79 -1.66 25.09
CA ALA A 185 22.87 -1.79 23.98
C ALA A 185 21.56 -2.26 24.61
N PHE A 186 20.63 -1.33 24.82
CA PHE A 186 19.30 -1.63 25.33
C PHE A 186 18.70 -2.73 24.45
N GLU A 187 18.61 -3.94 25.00
CA GLU A 187 17.99 -5.08 24.33
C GLU A 187 16.50 -4.77 24.14
N LEU A 188 16.03 -4.86 22.91
CA LEU A 188 14.63 -4.63 22.59
C LEU A 188 13.77 -5.74 23.19
N SER A 189 12.57 -5.39 23.65
CA SER A 189 11.60 -6.42 24.01
C SER A 189 11.24 -7.26 22.77
N PRO A 190 10.76 -8.51 22.92
CA PRO A 190 10.31 -9.30 21.77
C PRO A 190 9.22 -8.58 20.95
N GLU A 191 8.28 -7.92 21.63
CA GLU A 191 7.20 -7.16 20.99
C GLU A 191 7.73 -5.95 20.21
N GLU A 192 8.71 -5.24 20.78
CA GLU A 192 9.38 -4.12 20.11
C GLU A 192 10.23 -4.60 18.94
N SER A 193 10.91 -5.74 19.07
CA SER A 193 11.70 -6.35 18.00
C SER A 193 10.81 -6.74 16.81
N GLU A 194 9.66 -7.36 17.07
CA GLU A 194 8.66 -7.64 16.03
C GLU A 194 8.13 -6.35 15.38
N ASP A 195 7.91 -5.29 16.16
CA ASP A 195 7.45 -4.02 15.64
C ASP A 195 8.47 -3.37 14.70
N VAL A 196 9.76 -3.43 15.05
CA VAL A 196 10.85 -3.00 14.16
C VAL A 196 10.85 -3.81 12.87
N LEU A 197 10.84 -5.15 12.93
CA LEU A 197 10.84 -6.01 11.75
C LEU A 197 9.62 -5.75 10.83
N PHE A 198 8.46 -5.53 11.45
CA PHE A 198 7.23 -5.22 10.72
C PHE A 198 7.36 -3.89 9.96
N LYS A 199 7.90 -2.85 10.59
CA LYS A 199 8.15 -1.54 9.98
C LYS A 199 9.25 -1.58 8.92
N GLU A 200 10.33 -2.32 9.14
CA GLU A 200 11.38 -2.54 8.14
C GLU A 200 10.83 -3.20 6.87
N ALA A 201 9.99 -4.22 7.03
CA ALA A 201 9.35 -4.90 5.92
C ALA A 201 8.39 -3.96 5.14
N TRP A 202 7.61 -3.15 5.86
CA TRP A 202 6.78 -2.09 5.28
C TRP A 202 7.60 -1.10 4.45
N LEU A 203 8.67 -0.56 5.04
CA LEU A 203 9.56 0.40 4.38
C LEU A 203 10.20 -0.23 3.13
N THR A 204 10.69 -1.46 3.24
CA THR A 204 11.27 -2.20 2.12
C THR A 204 10.28 -2.33 0.97
N TYR A 205 9.03 -2.71 1.27
CA TYR A 205 7.97 -2.84 0.28
C TYR A 205 7.68 -1.51 -0.45
N PHE A 206 7.41 -0.44 0.30
CA PHE A 206 7.03 0.85 -0.31
C PHE A 206 8.18 1.52 -1.05
N TRP A 207 9.41 1.48 -0.55
CA TRP A 207 10.57 2.02 -1.26
C TRP A 207 10.87 1.23 -2.55
N ARG A 208 10.67 -0.09 -2.54
CA ARG A 208 10.78 -0.91 -3.75
C ARG A 208 9.74 -0.51 -4.79
N ARG A 209 8.48 -0.31 -4.39
CA ARG A 209 7.42 0.15 -5.29
C ARG A 209 7.69 1.56 -5.81
N ALA A 210 8.12 2.48 -4.95
CA ALA A 210 8.50 3.84 -5.36
C ALA A 210 9.57 3.80 -6.46
N LYS A 211 10.62 2.98 -6.25
CA LYS A 211 11.67 2.75 -7.26
C LYS A 211 11.12 2.16 -8.57
N ALA A 212 10.21 1.20 -8.50
CA ALA A 212 9.64 0.56 -9.71
C ALA A 212 8.80 1.53 -10.56
N HIS A 213 8.12 2.50 -9.93
CA HIS A 213 7.35 3.54 -10.60
C HIS A 213 8.15 4.84 -10.86
N GLY A 214 9.47 4.86 -10.62
CA GLY A 214 10.31 6.03 -10.82
C GLY A 214 10.00 7.22 -9.90
N ILE A 215 9.34 6.98 -8.76
CA ILE A 215 8.99 7.99 -7.77
C ILE A 215 10.19 8.18 -6.84
N GLU A 216 10.73 9.41 -6.79
CA GLU A 216 11.91 9.74 -5.99
C GLU A 216 13.06 8.74 -6.23
N GLU A 217 13.34 8.42 -7.50
CA GLU A 217 14.11 7.23 -7.89
C GLU A 217 15.46 7.10 -7.16
N ASP A 218 16.21 8.19 -7.01
CA ASP A 218 17.50 8.17 -6.32
C ASP A 218 17.37 7.89 -4.82
N ILE A 219 16.41 8.56 -4.16
CA ILE A 219 16.09 8.33 -2.75
C ILE A 219 15.59 6.90 -2.55
N ALA A 220 14.65 6.46 -3.39
CA ALA A 220 14.07 5.11 -3.31
C ALA A 220 15.14 4.03 -3.51
N LYS A 221 16.10 4.23 -4.42
CA LYS A 221 17.27 3.33 -4.60
C LYS A 221 18.14 3.29 -3.35
N GLU A 222 18.43 4.44 -2.74
CA GLU A 222 19.26 4.53 -1.54
C GLU A 222 18.57 3.86 -0.35
N ARG A 223 17.31 4.21 -0.09
CA ARG A 223 16.50 3.65 1.01
C ARG A 223 16.29 2.15 0.85
N LEU A 224 15.98 1.69 -0.36
CA LEU A 224 15.84 0.26 -0.61
C LEU A 224 17.14 -0.51 -0.33
N LYS A 225 18.31 0.04 -0.73
CA LYS A 225 19.60 -0.57 -0.40
C LYS A 225 19.85 -0.60 1.10
N PHE A 226 19.55 0.49 1.80
CA PHE A 226 19.68 0.61 3.24
C PHE A 226 18.87 -0.48 3.97
N TRP A 227 17.57 -0.59 3.71
CA TRP A 227 16.70 -1.58 4.36
C TRP A 227 17.07 -3.03 4.00
N ILE A 228 17.42 -3.30 2.74
CA ILE A 228 17.90 -4.64 2.33
C ILE A 228 19.19 -5.01 3.07
N SER A 229 20.12 -4.07 3.28
CA SER A 229 21.40 -4.37 3.94
C SER A 229 21.26 -4.79 5.40
N ARG A 230 20.16 -4.40 6.06
CA ARG A 230 19.86 -4.72 7.46
C ARG A 230 19.01 -5.97 7.64
N SER A 231 18.24 -6.33 6.62
CA SER A 231 17.34 -7.50 6.66
C SER A 231 18.11 -8.82 6.94
N GLY A 232 17.85 -9.42 8.11
CA GLY A 232 18.43 -10.70 8.54
C GLY A 232 19.31 -10.62 9.80
N GLN A 233 19.51 -9.43 10.35
CA GLN A 233 20.13 -9.24 11.68
C GLN A 233 19.03 -9.08 12.74
N SER A 234 19.35 -9.41 13.99
CA SER A 234 18.46 -9.12 15.12
C SER A 234 18.33 -7.60 15.28
N PRO A 235 17.10 -7.04 15.36
CA PRO A 235 16.89 -5.62 15.54
C PRO A 235 17.61 -5.06 16.77
N THR A 236 18.15 -3.86 16.63
CA THR A 236 18.82 -3.12 17.69
C THR A 236 18.03 -1.87 18.08
N SER A 237 18.37 -1.24 19.20
CA SER A 237 17.78 0.03 19.61
C SER A 237 17.97 1.18 18.63
N HIS A 238 18.99 1.13 17.76
CA HIS A 238 19.15 2.09 16.68
C HIS A 238 18.15 1.82 15.55
N ASP A 239 17.91 0.54 15.21
CA ASP A 239 16.91 0.16 14.20
C ASP A 239 15.52 0.64 14.60
N ALA A 240 15.18 0.60 15.90
CA ALA A 240 13.92 1.16 16.42
C ALA A 240 13.76 2.67 16.16
N VAL A 241 14.84 3.44 16.15
CA VAL A 241 14.80 4.87 15.79
C VAL A 241 14.76 5.05 14.28
N ASP A 242 15.57 4.27 13.55
CA ASP A 242 15.69 4.37 12.10
C ASP A 242 14.37 4.04 11.40
N VAL A 243 13.60 3.05 11.88
CA VAL A 243 12.29 2.73 11.29
C VAL A 243 11.29 3.88 11.47
N GLU A 244 11.27 4.54 12.62
CA GLU A 244 10.41 5.71 12.84
C GLU A 244 10.78 6.85 11.90
N GLN A 245 12.09 7.10 11.75
CA GLN A 245 12.58 8.11 10.82
C GLN A 245 12.22 7.76 9.37
N GLY A 246 12.34 6.49 8.99
CA GLY A 246 11.97 6.00 7.66
C GLY A 246 10.49 6.18 7.36
N LEU A 247 9.61 5.90 8.34
CA LEU A 247 8.17 6.11 8.20
C LEU A 247 7.82 7.60 8.07
N MET A 248 8.46 8.46 8.87
CA MET A 248 8.30 9.90 8.76
C MET A 248 8.74 10.44 7.39
N GLU A 249 9.86 9.94 6.85
CA GLU A 249 10.33 10.32 5.52
C GLU A 249 9.36 9.88 4.42
N LEU A 250 8.90 8.62 4.46
CA LEU A 250 7.94 8.06 3.52
C LEU A 250 6.65 8.89 3.50
N ARG A 251 6.14 9.26 4.69
CA ARG A 251 4.97 10.13 4.85
C ARG A 251 5.23 11.55 4.36
N LYS A 252 6.39 12.14 4.67
CA LYS A 252 6.78 13.49 4.27
C LYS A 252 6.88 13.65 2.75
N LEU A 253 7.38 12.62 2.06
CA LEU A 253 7.47 12.60 0.60
C LEU A 253 6.15 12.18 -0.08
N GLY A 254 5.13 11.81 0.71
CA GLY A 254 3.82 11.39 0.19
C GLY A 254 3.92 10.16 -0.72
N ILE A 255 4.84 9.23 -0.43
CA ILE A 255 5.16 8.10 -1.32
C ILE A 255 3.92 7.26 -1.62
N GLU A 256 3.12 6.92 -0.62
CA GLU A 256 1.89 6.11 -0.79
C GLU A 256 0.88 6.82 -1.71
N HIS A 257 0.66 8.11 -1.49
CA HIS A 257 -0.25 8.90 -2.32
C HIS A 257 0.22 8.98 -3.77
N ARG A 258 1.53 9.19 -3.99
CA ARG A 258 2.10 9.24 -5.34
C ARG A 258 2.09 7.89 -6.04
N LEU A 259 2.26 6.79 -5.30
CA LEU A 259 2.10 5.42 -5.82
C LEU A 259 0.67 5.15 -6.27
N TRP A 260 -0.31 5.59 -5.47
CA TRP A 260 -1.71 5.55 -5.87
C TRP A 260 -1.93 6.33 -7.16
N GLU A 261 -1.54 7.61 -7.22
CA GLU A 261 -1.69 8.43 -8.43
C GLU A 261 -1.01 7.83 -9.67
N ALA A 262 0.18 7.25 -9.51
CA ALA A 262 0.89 6.58 -10.60
C ALA A 262 0.10 5.38 -11.13
N SER A 263 -0.43 4.54 -10.23
CA SER A 263 -1.26 3.39 -10.60
C SER A 263 -2.54 3.80 -11.34
N ARG A 264 -3.15 4.93 -10.95
CA ARG A 264 -4.37 5.44 -11.61
C ARG A 264 -4.11 5.99 -13.02
N LYS A 265 -2.95 6.61 -13.26
CA LYS A 265 -2.58 7.16 -14.58
C LYS A 265 -2.35 6.07 -15.63
N GLU A 266 -1.88 4.89 -15.22
CA GLU A 266 -1.68 3.75 -16.14
C GLU A 266 -3.01 3.31 -16.79
N ILE A 267 -4.13 3.37 -16.05
CA ILE A 267 -5.47 3.00 -16.54
C ILE A 267 -5.98 3.99 -17.63
N ASP A 268 -5.64 5.27 -17.50
CA ASP A 268 -6.03 6.31 -18.47
C ASP A 268 -5.27 6.17 -19.80
N LEU A 269 -4.03 5.66 -19.76
CA LEU A 269 -3.22 5.41 -20.95
C LEU A 269 -3.65 4.15 -21.70
N ASP A 270 -3.97 3.06 -21.00
CA ASP A 270 -4.44 1.82 -21.63
C ASP A 270 -5.81 1.97 -22.31
N SER A 271 -6.69 2.75 -21.68
CA SER A 271 -7.97 3.12 -22.27
C SER A 271 -7.82 4.06 -23.48
N SER A 272 -6.69 4.78 -23.59
CA SER A 272 -6.34 5.62 -24.73
C SER A 272 -5.60 4.86 -25.84
N GLY A 273 -4.73 3.89 -25.51
CA GLY A 273 -3.98 3.07 -26.46
C GLY A 273 -4.86 2.12 -27.28
N SER A 274 -5.93 1.59 -26.68
CA SER A 274 -6.94 0.80 -27.40
C SER A 274 -7.66 1.58 -28.51
N ILE A 275 -7.68 2.93 -28.42
CA ILE A 275 -8.28 3.82 -29.42
C ILE A 275 -7.41 3.90 -30.68
N ALA A 276 -6.08 3.92 -30.52
CA ALA A 276 -5.16 4.04 -31.64
C ALA A 276 -5.15 2.78 -32.53
N GLN A 277 -5.30 1.59 -31.93
CA GLN A 277 -5.35 0.34 -32.68
C GLN A 277 -6.69 0.08 -33.40
N LYS A 278 -7.81 0.59 -32.86
CA LYS A 278 -9.12 0.47 -33.53
C LYS A 278 -9.36 1.52 -34.61
N SER A 279 -8.60 2.61 -34.62
CA SER A 279 -8.69 3.65 -35.65
C SER A 279 -7.77 3.40 -36.86
N ALA A 280 -6.96 2.34 -36.80
CA ALA A 280 -5.97 1.97 -37.82
C ALA A 280 -6.31 0.66 -38.55
N ALA A 281 -7.50 0.09 -38.33
CA ALA A 281 -7.99 -1.14 -38.97
C ALA A 281 -9.25 -0.87 -39.78
#